data_AF-A0A8I6SN48-F1
#
_entry.id   AF-A0A8I6SN48-F1
#
_cell.length_a   1.000
_cell.length_b   1.000
_cell.length_c   1.000
_cell.angle_alpha   90.00
_cell.angle_beta   90.00
_cell.angle_gamma   90.00
#
_symmetry.space_group_name_H-M   'P 1'
#
loop_
_entity.id
_entity.type
_entity.pdbx_description
1 polymer ?
#
loop_
_entity_poly.entity_id
_entity_poly.type
_entity_poly.pdbx_seq_one_letter_code
_entity_poly.pdbx_strand_id
1 'polypeptide(L)'
;MAKCNCLKKKLHPIKMPVKEKIIPDEIFGIKAITPAPEMEGILDWLKFTRIHKYWAFFSHLSYEALITLNDENLDLYLRELGARQSFMVGTRKKILKSIEELRNRTQQLRDLDPFDVEFSCYVISTILKTPICDYIKEVDGTYITGLLKEKITQVVDAARKRGEWSIFIKAMLEEYVEHKSIPDFDKMCAKQWLKYIQFDFLPTPDLSLGYDQRAKEKPSIMMLAKLANAKKQDYNNNYFN
;
A
#
# COMPACT_ATOMS: atom_id res chain seq x y z
N MET A 1 -43.88 -46.18 6.47
CA MET A 1 -42.75 -45.60 5.71
C MET A 1 -43.19 -44.24 5.17
N ALA A 2 -42.70 -43.14 5.74
CA ALA A 2 -42.98 -41.79 5.23
C ALA A 2 -41.66 -41.13 4.81
N LYS A 3 -41.51 -40.79 3.52
CA LYS A 3 -40.33 -40.12 2.97
C LYS A 3 -40.50 -38.61 3.09
N CYS A 4 -39.62 -37.96 3.86
CA CYS A 4 -39.53 -36.52 3.97
C CYS A 4 -38.77 -35.95 2.75
N ASN A 5 -39.44 -35.16 1.92
CA ASN A 5 -38.84 -34.49 0.77
C ASN A 5 -38.32 -33.10 1.18
N CYS A 6 -37.03 -33.01 1.51
CA CYS A 6 -36.34 -31.74 1.70
C CYS A 6 -35.93 -31.16 0.33
N LEU A 7 -36.73 -30.22 -0.18
CA LEU A 7 -36.40 -29.39 -1.35
C LEU A 7 -35.17 -28.51 -1.05
N LYS A 8 -34.02 -28.88 -1.61
CA LYS A 8 -32.81 -28.03 -1.63
C LYS A 8 -33.05 -26.83 -2.54
N LYS A 9 -33.50 -25.69 -1.98
CA LYS A 9 -33.49 -24.41 -2.70
C LYS A 9 -32.04 -24.04 -3.01
N LYS A 10 -31.68 -24.01 -4.30
CA LYS A 10 -30.41 -23.46 -4.78
C LYS A 10 -30.43 -21.96 -4.50
N LEU A 11 -29.68 -21.53 -3.48
CA LEU A 11 -29.36 -20.12 -3.27
C LEU A 11 -28.46 -19.68 -4.42
N HIS A 12 -29.00 -18.87 -5.33
CA HIS A 12 -28.17 -18.14 -6.27
C HIS A 12 -27.50 -16.98 -5.54
N PRO A 13 -26.18 -16.78 -5.69
CA PRO A 13 -25.50 -15.66 -5.08
C PRO A 13 -26.06 -14.36 -5.67
N ILE A 14 -26.74 -13.60 -4.81
CA ILE A 14 -27.16 -12.23 -5.12
C ILE A 14 -25.88 -11.42 -5.28
N LYS A 15 -25.48 -11.15 -6.53
CA LYS A 15 -24.43 -10.17 -6.82
C LYS A 15 -24.97 -8.81 -6.39
N MET A 16 -24.58 -8.36 -5.20
CA MET A 16 -24.83 -6.98 -4.81
C MET A 16 -24.08 -6.05 -5.77
N PRO A 17 -24.73 -5.01 -6.32
CA PRO A 17 -24.04 -4.04 -7.14
C PRO A 17 -22.94 -3.38 -6.30
N VAL A 18 -21.70 -3.44 -6.80
CA VAL A 18 -20.58 -2.70 -6.23
C VAL A 18 -20.91 -1.22 -6.43
N LYS A 19 -21.38 -0.54 -5.38
CA LYS A 19 -21.51 0.92 -5.41
C LYS A 19 -20.11 1.49 -5.55
N GLU A 20 -19.76 1.96 -6.74
CA GLU A 20 -18.56 2.76 -6.94
C GLU A 20 -18.60 3.90 -5.94
N LYS A 21 -17.55 4.00 -5.10
CA LYS A 21 -17.45 5.08 -4.13
C LYS A 21 -17.15 6.35 -4.91
N ILE A 22 -18.19 7.16 -5.14
CA ILE A 22 -18.08 8.46 -5.78
C ILE A 22 -17.16 9.33 -4.91
N ILE A 23 -16.10 9.85 -5.53
CA ILE A 23 -15.17 10.79 -4.90
C ILE A 23 -15.80 12.17 -5.09
N PRO A 24 -16.11 12.91 -4.02
CA PRO A 24 -16.69 14.24 -4.14
C PRO A 24 -15.74 15.19 -4.86
N ASP A 25 -16.30 16.01 -5.74
CA ASP A 25 -15.63 17.16 -6.37
C ASP A 25 -15.66 18.41 -5.48
N GLU A 26 -16.41 18.40 -4.38
CA GLU A 26 -16.45 19.49 -3.40
C GLU A 26 -16.53 18.96 -1.96
N ILE A 27 -15.84 19.63 -1.03
CA ILE A 27 -16.01 19.42 0.41
C ILE A 27 -15.93 20.75 1.18
N PHE A 28 -16.86 20.99 2.10
CA PHE A 28 -16.90 22.21 2.91
C PHE A 28 -16.94 23.53 2.12
N GLY A 29 -17.36 23.52 0.86
CA GLY A 29 -17.30 24.67 -0.04
C GLY A 29 -16.01 24.78 -0.87
N ILE A 30 -15.05 23.89 -0.64
CA ILE A 30 -13.80 23.79 -1.41
C ILE A 30 -14.03 22.87 -2.60
N LYS A 31 -13.87 23.38 -3.81
CA LYS A 31 -13.91 22.57 -5.04
C LYS A 31 -12.55 21.93 -5.29
N ALA A 32 -12.56 20.67 -5.72
CA ALA A 32 -11.37 19.94 -6.13
C ALA A 32 -10.73 20.60 -7.35
N ILE A 33 -9.41 20.58 -7.38
CA ILE A 33 -8.61 21.01 -8.52
C ILE A 33 -7.75 19.85 -9.02
N THR A 34 -7.08 20.07 -10.15
CA THR A 34 -6.01 19.17 -10.58
C THR A 34 -4.85 19.33 -9.60
N PRO A 35 -4.41 18.26 -8.93
CA PRO A 35 -3.29 18.32 -7.99
C PRO A 35 -2.01 18.70 -8.73
N ALA A 36 -1.07 19.29 -8.01
CA ALA A 36 0.25 19.59 -8.54
C ALA A 36 1.02 18.28 -8.89
N PRO A 37 1.96 18.30 -9.87
CA PRO A 37 2.67 17.10 -10.31
C PRO A 37 3.40 16.35 -9.19
N GLU A 38 3.94 17.05 -8.19
CA GLU A 38 4.60 16.48 -7.00
C GLU A 38 3.65 15.67 -6.11
N MET A 39 2.34 15.86 -6.28
CA MET A 39 1.29 15.14 -5.55
C MET A 39 0.82 13.89 -6.31
N GLU A 40 1.49 13.46 -7.37
CA GLU A 40 1.14 12.24 -8.09
C GLU A 40 0.97 11.05 -7.10
N GLY A 41 -0.15 10.32 -7.24
CA GLY A 41 -0.53 9.23 -6.33
C GLY A 41 -1.34 9.66 -5.08
N ILE A 42 -1.57 10.97 -4.85
CA ILE A 42 -2.34 11.43 -3.67
C ILE A 42 -3.73 10.80 -3.56
N LEU A 43 -4.46 10.66 -4.66
CA LEU A 43 -5.81 10.12 -4.63
C LEU A 43 -5.82 8.64 -4.22
N ASP A 44 -4.84 7.87 -4.68
CA ASP A 44 -4.74 6.46 -4.36
C ASP A 44 -4.32 6.25 -2.90
N TRP A 45 -3.44 7.10 -2.39
CA TRP A 45 -3.15 7.17 -0.95
C TRP A 45 -4.39 7.47 -0.11
N LEU A 46 -5.21 8.44 -0.51
CA LEU A 46 -6.45 8.77 0.21
C LEU A 46 -7.50 7.66 0.13
N LYS A 47 -7.53 6.88 -0.96
CA LYS A 47 -8.36 5.68 -1.06
C LYS A 47 -7.86 4.59 -0.10
N PHE A 48 -6.55 4.35 -0.07
CA PHE A 48 -5.91 3.38 0.80
C PHE A 48 -6.15 3.69 2.28
N THR A 49 -5.92 4.94 2.69
CA THR A 49 -6.19 5.45 4.04
C THR A 49 -7.69 5.66 4.31
N ARG A 50 -8.56 5.51 3.30
CA ARG A 50 -10.02 5.69 3.38
C ARG A 50 -10.42 7.09 3.89
N ILE A 51 -9.75 8.11 3.39
CA ILE A 51 -10.09 9.53 3.60
C ILE A 51 -10.31 10.28 2.26
N HIS A 52 -10.40 9.56 1.14
CA HIS A 52 -10.70 10.10 -0.22
C HIS A 52 -11.94 10.99 -0.33
N LYS A 53 -12.89 10.94 0.62
CA LYS A 53 -13.98 11.92 0.66
C LYS A 53 -13.52 13.37 0.86
N TYR A 54 -12.29 13.56 1.34
CA TYR A 54 -11.66 14.86 1.54
C TYR A 54 -10.74 15.25 0.38
N TRP A 55 -10.84 14.54 -0.76
CA TRP A 55 -10.04 14.76 -1.96
C TRP A 55 -9.91 16.25 -2.31
N ALA A 56 -11.02 16.97 -2.35
CA ALA A 56 -11.04 18.37 -2.70
C ALA A 56 -10.07 19.21 -1.84
N PHE A 57 -9.99 18.98 -0.52
CA PHE A 57 -9.00 19.65 0.34
C PHE A 57 -7.56 19.30 -0.05
N PHE A 58 -7.24 18.00 -0.16
CA PHE A 58 -5.89 17.53 -0.47
C PHE A 58 -5.40 17.92 -1.87
N SER A 59 -6.31 18.15 -2.82
CA SER A 59 -5.96 18.56 -4.18
C SER A 59 -5.35 19.96 -4.26
N HIS A 60 -5.51 20.80 -3.23
CA HIS A 60 -4.92 22.14 -3.14
C HIS A 60 -3.55 22.17 -2.46
N LEU A 61 -3.10 21.07 -1.88
CA LEU A 61 -1.83 21.05 -1.15
C LEU A 61 -0.67 20.80 -2.13
N SER A 62 0.41 21.56 -1.96
CA SER A 62 1.75 21.14 -2.41
C SER A 62 2.24 19.96 -1.57
N TYR A 63 3.26 19.25 -2.06
CA TYR A 63 3.88 18.17 -1.31
C TYR A 63 4.47 18.65 0.03
N GLU A 64 5.13 19.81 0.05
CA GLU A 64 5.69 20.43 1.26
C GLU A 64 4.61 20.77 2.29
N ALA A 65 3.49 21.33 1.83
CA ALA A 65 2.33 21.59 2.69
C ALA A 65 1.78 20.28 3.29
N LEU A 66 1.61 19.23 2.48
CA LEU A 66 1.14 17.92 2.94
C LEU A 66 2.02 17.36 4.06
N ILE A 67 3.35 17.36 3.88
CA ILE A 67 4.27 16.80 4.87
C ILE A 67 4.47 17.72 6.08
N THR A 68 4.00 18.97 6.07
CA THR A 68 4.07 19.89 7.23
C THR A 68 2.74 20.06 7.96
N LEU A 69 1.65 19.48 7.43
CA LEU A 69 0.34 19.48 8.09
C LEU A 69 0.38 18.85 9.49
N ASN A 70 -0.08 19.60 10.48
CA ASN A 70 -0.16 19.18 11.87
C ASN A 70 -1.51 19.62 12.46
N ASP A 71 -1.74 19.33 13.73
CA ASP A 71 -3.00 19.71 14.40
C ASP A 71 -3.20 21.24 14.33
N GLU A 72 -2.16 22.01 14.65
CA GLU A 72 -2.23 23.47 14.75
C GLU A 72 -2.58 24.18 13.43
N ASN A 73 -2.04 23.69 12.30
CA ASN A 73 -2.18 24.35 11.00
C ASN A 73 -3.29 23.78 10.11
N LEU A 74 -3.88 22.63 10.42
CA LEU A 74 -4.90 22.00 9.57
C LEU A 74 -6.13 22.90 9.37
N ASP A 75 -6.59 23.59 10.41
CA ASP A 75 -7.71 24.52 10.31
C ASP A 75 -7.33 25.84 9.63
N LEU A 76 -6.05 26.23 9.67
CA LEU A 76 -5.56 27.39 8.94
C LEU A 76 -5.68 27.16 7.43
N TYR A 77 -5.16 26.03 6.94
CA TYR A 77 -5.28 25.66 5.52
C TYR A 77 -6.74 25.57 5.06
N LEU A 78 -7.63 25.00 5.87
CA LEU A 78 -9.06 24.98 5.54
C LEU A 78 -9.64 26.38 5.37
N ARG A 79 -9.30 27.31 6.27
CA ARG A 79 -9.79 28.71 6.21
C ARG A 79 -9.23 29.46 5.02
N GLU A 80 -7.96 29.28 4.69
CA GLU A 80 -7.32 29.89 3.52
C GLU A 80 -7.99 29.45 2.21
N LEU A 81 -8.47 28.20 2.16
CA LEU A 81 -9.24 27.66 1.04
C LEU A 81 -10.74 28.05 1.07
N GLY A 82 -11.18 28.84 2.05
CA GLY A 82 -12.56 29.30 2.18
C GLY A 82 -13.54 28.25 2.70
N ALA A 83 -13.06 27.24 3.44
CA ALA A 83 -13.91 26.21 4.02
C ALA A 83 -14.94 26.79 4.99
N ARG A 84 -16.18 26.33 4.89
CA ARG A 84 -17.29 26.70 5.78
C ARG A 84 -17.40 25.83 7.03
N GLN A 85 -16.64 24.74 7.08
CA GLN A 85 -16.69 23.73 8.14
C GLN A 85 -15.28 23.16 8.39
N SER A 86 -15.07 22.64 9.60
CA SER A 86 -13.85 21.93 9.99
C SER A 86 -14.02 20.41 9.96
N PHE A 87 -12.90 19.68 9.98
CA PHE A 87 -12.93 18.22 10.13
C PHE A 87 -13.50 17.80 11.49
N MET A 88 -14.31 16.74 11.49
CA MET A 88 -14.69 16.07 12.74
C MET A 88 -13.46 15.51 13.46
N VAL A 89 -13.47 15.49 14.79
CA VAL A 89 -12.34 15.02 15.64
C VAL A 89 -11.79 13.66 15.18
N GLY A 90 -12.65 12.67 14.93
CA GLY A 90 -12.21 11.35 14.48
C GLY A 90 -11.56 11.35 13.09
N THR A 91 -12.02 12.22 12.20
CA THR A 91 -11.40 12.40 10.88
C THR A 91 -10.04 13.09 11.02
N ARG A 92 -9.98 14.15 11.82
CA ARG A 92 -8.75 14.89 12.10
C ARG A 92 -7.65 13.98 12.63
N LYS A 93 -7.94 13.21 13.68
CA LYS A 93 -7.01 12.19 14.22
C LYS A 93 -6.51 11.23 13.14
N LYS A 94 -7.40 10.81 12.25
CA LYS A 94 -7.06 9.89 11.15
C LYS A 94 -6.16 10.54 10.10
N ILE A 95 -6.45 11.77 9.69
CA ILE A 95 -5.63 12.54 8.75
C ILE A 95 -4.22 12.73 9.33
N LEU A 96 -4.14 13.23 10.57
CA LEU A 96 -2.87 13.48 11.24
C LEU A 96 -2.03 12.22 11.40
N LYS A 97 -2.66 11.11 11.81
CA LYS A 97 -1.98 9.80 11.87
C LYS A 97 -1.44 9.36 10.51
N SER A 98 -2.23 9.49 9.44
CA SER A 98 -1.76 9.11 8.10
C SER A 98 -0.60 10.00 7.61
N ILE A 99 -0.59 11.29 7.97
CA ILE A 99 0.51 12.20 7.66
C ILE A 99 1.76 11.89 8.49
N GLU A 100 1.59 11.50 9.75
CA GLU A 100 2.70 11.02 10.58
C GLU A 100 3.32 9.73 10.01
N GLU A 101 2.48 8.76 9.58
CA GLU A 101 2.94 7.57 8.85
C GLU A 101 3.69 7.96 7.57
N LEU A 102 3.21 8.97 6.84
CA LEU A 102 3.88 9.50 5.65
C LEU A 102 5.27 10.07 5.99
N ARG A 103 5.42 10.85 7.07
CA ARG A 103 6.73 11.40 7.50
C ARG A 103 7.71 10.32 7.94
N ASN A 104 7.19 9.27 8.57
CA ASN A 104 8.02 8.20 9.13
C ASN A 104 8.48 7.18 8.08
N ARG A 105 8.02 7.26 6.83
CA ARG A 105 8.31 6.26 5.78
C ARG A 105 9.80 6.09 5.50
N THR A 106 10.60 7.15 5.59
CA THR A 106 12.06 7.06 5.43
C THR A 106 12.69 6.22 6.53
N GLN A 107 12.25 6.43 7.78
CA GLN A 107 12.71 5.65 8.92
C GLN A 107 12.23 4.19 8.81
N GLN A 108 10.96 3.98 8.43
CA GLN A 108 10.41 2.64 8.17
C GLN A 108 11.24 1.87 7.14
N LEU A 109 11.70 2.52 6.06
CA LEU A 109 12.57 1.91 5.05
C LEU A 109 13.96 1.60 5.61
N ARG A 110 14.54 2.49 6.42
CA ARG A 110 15.87 2.28 7.02
C ARG A 110 15.87 1.07 7.93
N ASP A 111 14.83 0.94 8.75
CA ASP A 111 14.67 -0.13 9.74
C ASP A 111 14.23 -1.47 9.13
N LEU A 112 14.05 -1.54 7.80
CA LEU A 112 13.74 -2.80 7.12
C LEU A 112 14.86 -3.81 7.29
N ASP A 113 14.48 -5.00 7.77
CA ASP A 113 15.29 -6.20 7.66
C ASP A 113 15.03 -6.87 6.29
N PRO A 114 15.99 -6.83 5.35
CA PRO A 114 15.81 -7.44 4.03
C PRO A 114 15.65 -8.97 4.10
N PHE A 115 15.96 -9.59 5.24
CA PHE A 115 15.80 -11.02 5.45
C PHE A 115 14.39 -11.45 5.89
N ASP A 116 13.54 -10.54 6.40
CA ASP A 116 12.10 -10.76 6.49
C ASP A 116 11.44 -10.28 5.20
N VAL A 117 11.57 -11.09 4.15
CA VAL A 117 11.13 -10.76 2.78
C VAL A 117 9.65 -10.38 2.72
N GLU A 118 8.79 -11.13 3.40
CA GLU A 118 7.34 -10.88 3.39
C GLU A 118 7.01 -9.53 4.04
N PHE A 119 7.55 -9.28 5.23
CA PHE A 119 7.31 -8.02 5.94
C PHE A 119 7.90 -6.83 5.17
N SER A 120 9.12 -6.96 4.66
CA SER A 120 9.76 -5.92 3.86
C SER A 120 8.98 -5.59 2.59
N CYS A 121 8.50 -6.60 1.86
CA CYS A 121 7.62 -6.38 0.70
C CYS A 121 6.34 -5.64 1.11
N TYR A 122 5.72 -6.01 2.23
CA TYR A 122 4.52 -5.33 2.73
C TYR A 122 4.76 -3.84 3.05
N VAL A 123 5.87 -3.51 3.72
CA VAL A 123 6.21 -2.12 4.05
C VAL A 123 6.48 -1.32 2.78
N ILE A 124 7.31 -1.84 1.88
CA ILE A 124 7.61 -1.19 0.59
C ILE A 124 6.32 -0.95 -0.20
N SER A 125 5.46 -1.96 -0.34
CA SER A 125 4.15 -1.85 -1.00
C SER A 125 3.22 -0.82 -0.33
N THR A 126 3.32 -0.63 0.98
CA THR A 126 2.55 0.39 1.70
C THR A 126 3.06 1.79 1.36
N ILE A 127 4.39 1.96 1.26
CA ILE A 127 5.02 3.23 0.88
C ILE A 127 4.75 3.58 -0.58
N LEU A 128 4.75 2.60 -1.48
CA LEU A 128 4.38 2.81 -2.89
C LEU A 128 2.92 3.24 -3.07
N LYS A 129 2.07 3.17 -2.03
CA LYS A 129 0.70 3.69 -2.04
C LYS A 129 0.61 5.12 -1.51
N THR A 130 1.73 5.75 -1.20
CA THR A 130 1.82 7.13 -0.71
C THR A 130 2.30 8.08 -1.82
N PRO A 131 2.03 9.39 -1.75
CA PRO A 131 2.55 10.35 -2.74
C PRO A 131 4.08 10.33 -2.73
N ILE A 132 4.71 10.05 -3.86
CA ILE A 132 6.17 10.00 -3.99
C ILE A 132 6.60 11.08 -4.98
N CYS A 133 7.58 11.88 -4.56
CA CYS A 133 8.24 12.87 -5.40
C CYS A 133 9.75 12.53 -5.45
N ASP A 134 10.31 12.46 -6.65
CA ASP A 134 11.71 12.10 -6.89
C ASP A 134 12.68 13.30 -6.88
N TYR A 135 12.15 14.52 -6.94
CA TYR A 135 12.94 15.76 -6.93
C TYR A 135 12.84 16.57 -5.63
N ILE A 136 11.86 16.29 -4.76
CA ILE A 136 11.74 16.92 -3.43
C ILE A 136 12.31 15.97 -2.36
N LYS A 137 13.14 16.52 -1.47
CA LYS A 137 13.68 15.77 -0.33
C LYS A 137 12.65 15.66 0.78
N GLU A 138 12.67 14.53 1.48
CA GLU A 138 11.96 14.36 2.73
C GLU A 138 12.51 15.30 3.81
N VAL A 139 11.80 15.39 4.94
CA VAL A 139 12.16 16.24 6.09
C VAL A 139 13.60 15.98 6.58
N ASP A 140 14.08 14.74 6.45
CA ASP A 140 15.43 14.35 6.87
C ASP A 140 16.49 14.48 5.76
N GLY A 141 16.14 15.08 4.62
CA GLY A 141 17.03 15.30 3.49
C GLY A 141 17.15 14.13 2.51
N THR A 142 16.41 13.04 2.71
CA THR A 142 16.48 11.84 1.87
C THR A 142 15.63 11.97 0.60
N TYR A 143 16.14 11.44 -0.52
CA TYR A 143 15.31 11.16 -1.69
C TYR A 143 14.66 9.78 -1.53
N ILE A 144 13.34 9.77 -1.36
CA ILE A 144 12.60 8.53 -1.06
C ILE A 144 12.72 7.48 -2.17
N THR A 145 12.81 7.90 -3.43
CA THR A 145 12.97 7.00 -4.58
C THR A 145 14.31 6.27 -4.57
N GLY A 146 15.40 6.98 -4.19
CA GLY A 146 16.73 6.39 -4.03
C GLY A 146 16.75 5.35 -2.90
N LEU A 147 16.14 5.66 -1.75
CA LEU A 147 16.06 4.72 -0.63
C LEU A 147 15.17 3.51 -0.95
N LEU A 148 14.05 3.71 -1.64
CA LEU A 148 13.19 2.62 -2.12
C LEU A 148 13.97 1.67 -3.02
N LYS A 149 14.71 2.19 -4.01
CA LYS A 149 15.55 1.38 -4.90
C LYS A 149 16.57 0.56 -4.12
N GLU A 150 17.28 1.19 -3.19
CA GLU A 150 18.28 0.52 -2.35
C GLU A 150 17.64 -0.64 -1.58
N LYS A 151 16.52 -0.39 -0.89
CA LYS A 151 15.85 -1.40 -0.05
C LYS A 151 15.20 -2.51 -0.87
N ILE A 152 14.59 -2.20 -2.01
CA ILE A 152 14.08 -3.21 -2.94
C ILE A 152 15.21 -4.12 -3.42
N THR A 153 16.37 -3.54 -3.78
CA THR A 153 17.53 -4.33 -4.22
C THR A 153 17.99 -5.28 -3.11
N GLN A 154 18.10 -4.79 -1.87
CA GLN A 154 18.48 -5.62 -0.71
C GLN A 154 17.51 -6.79 -0.48
N VAL A 155 16.20 -6.53 -0.54
CA VAL A 155 15.16 -7.56 -0.37
C VAL A 155 15.20 -8.59 -1.49
N VAL A 156 15.33 -8.15 -2.75
CA VAL A 156 15.43 -9.05 -3.92
C VAL A 156 16.69 -9.92 -3.83
N ASP A 157 17.83 -9.34 -3.46
CA ASP A 157 19.08 -10.08 -3.31
C ASP A 157 19.02 -11.09 -2.15
N ALA A 158 18.41 -10.71 -1.03
CA ALA A 158 18.20 -11.61 0.11
C ALA A 158 17.33 -12.81 -0.27
N ALA A 159 16.21 -12.56 -0.97
CA ALA A 159 15.33 -13.60 -1.48
C ALA A 159 16.05 -14.52 -2.47
N ARG A 160 16.80 -13.95 -3.42
CA ARG A 160 17.57 -14.71 -4.41
C ARG A 160 18.59 -15.63 -3.77
N LYS A 161 19.34 -15.14 -2.77
CA LYS A 161 20.36 -15.93 -2.05
C LYS A 161 19.77 -17.13 -1.31
N ARG A 162 18.51 -17.03 -0.87
CA ARG A 162 17.79 -18.11 -0.20
C ARG A 162 16.98 -19.00 -1.14
N GLY A 163 16.85 -18.63 -2.42
CA GLY A 163 15.93 -19.28 -3.35
C GLY A 163 14.46 -19.06 -2.98
N GLU A 164 14.15 -18.04 -2.18
CA GLU A 164 12.82 -17.76 -1.63
C GLU A 164 12.10 -16.71 -2.45
N TRP A 165 11.77 -17.03 -3.70
CA TRP A 165 10.90 -16.18 -4.50
C TRP A 165 9.46 -16.29 -4.01
N SER A 166 8.97 -15.22 -3.39
CA SER A 166 7.59 -15.18 -2.91
C SER A 166 6.69 -14.40 -3.88
N ILE A 167 5.39 -14.71 -3.83
CA ILE A 167 4.36 -13.92 -4.52
C ILE A 167 4.40 -12.44 -4.08
N PHE A 168 4.90 -12.15 -2.87
CA PHE A 168 5.03 -10.81 -2.34
C PHE A 168 6.09 -9.99 -3.07
N ILE A 169 7.23 -10.59 -3.42
CA ILE A 169 8.26 -9.92 -4.22
C ILE A 169 7.70 -9.55 -5.59
N LYS A 170 7.04 -10.50 -6.24
CA LYS A 170 6.42 -10.26 -7.55
C LYS A 170 5.42 -9.09 -7.48
N ALA A 171 4.49 -9.15 -6.52
CA ALA A 171 3.48 -8.10 -6.35
C ALA A 171 4.11 -6.73 -6.05
N MET A 172 5.10 -6.68 -5.16
CA MET A 172 5.81 -5.44 -4.82
C MET A 172 6.57 -4.86 -6.03
N LEU A 173 7.24 -5.69 -6.83
CA LEU A 173 7.93 -5.25 -8.04
C LEU A 173 6.96 -4.77 -9.13
N GLU A 174 5.80 -5.41 -9.27
CA GLU A 174 4.74 -4.95 -10.17
C GLU A 174 4.21 -3.58 -9.73
N GLU A 175 3.93 -3.39 -8.44
CA GLU A 175 3.55 -2.07 -7.88
C GLU A 175 4.64 -1.02 -8.13
N TYR A 176 5.92 -1.37 -7.96
CA TYR A 176 7.05 -0.47 -8.20
C TYR A 176 7.19 -0.04 -9.66
N VAL A 177 6.99 -0.98 -10.59
CA VAL A 177 7.07 -0.73 -12.05
C VAL A 177 5.95 0.19 -12.53
N GLU A 178 4.73 0.01 -12.02
CA GLU A 178 3.57 0.81 -12.41
C GLU A 178 3.55 2.19 -11.74
N HIS A 179 4.37 2.41 -10.70
CA HIS A 179 4.41 3.68 -9.99
C HIS A 179 5.00 4.80 -10.86
N LYS A 180 4.21 5.85 -11.11
CA LYS A 180 4.57 6.92 -12.05
C LYS A 180 5.83 7.68 -11.67
N SER A 181 5.98 8.04 -10.40
CA SER A 181 7.13 8.80 -9.89
C SER A 181 8.44 8.02 -9.80
N ILE A 182 8.45 6.74 -10.19
CA ILE A 182 9.68 5.93 -10.21
C ILE A 182 10.40 6.16 -11.55
N PRO A 183 11.72 6.45 -11.54
CA PRO A 183 12.49 6.63 -12.78
C PRO A 183 12.46 5.42 -13.70
N ASP A 184 12.44 5.65 -15.03
CA ASP A 184 12.35 4.57 -16.02
C ASP A 184 13.51 3.57 -15.94
N PHE A 185 14.72 4.04 -15.58
CA PHE A 185 15.86 3.17 -15.36
C PHE A 185 15.61 2.17 -14.23
N ASP A 186 15.00 2.62 -13.13
CA ASP A 186 14.70 1.75 -11.98
C ASP A 186 13.57 0.77 -12.32
N LYS A 187 12.56 1.22 -13.08
CA LYS A 187 11.51 0.33 -13.63
C LYS A 187 12.11 -0.74 -14.55
N MET A 188 13.12 -0.41 -15.35
CA MET A 188 13.80 -1.37 -16.22
C MET A 188 14.51 -2.46 -15.41
N CYS A 189 15.22 -2.09 -14.35
CA CYS A 189 15.84 -3.05 -13.42
C CYS A 189 14.80 -3.98 -12.78
N ALA A 190 13.69 -3.42 -12.28
CA ALA A 190 12.61 -4.19 -11.67
C ALA A 190 11.94 -5.16 -12.65
N LYS A 191 11.70 -4.73 -13.90
CA LYS A 191 11.20 -5.61 -14.98
C LYS A 191 12.16 -6.76 -15.27
N GLN A 192 13.46 -6.55 -15.16
CA GLN A 192 14.44 -7.61 -15.33
C GLN A 192 14.37 -8.63 -14.18
N TRP A 193 14.23 -8.19 -12.93
CA TRP A 193 14.00 -9.09 -11.80
C TRP A 193 12.70 -9.90 -11.93
N LEU A 194 11.61 -9.27 -12.36
CA LEU A 194 10.33 -9.95 -12.61
C LEU A 194 10.44 -11.11 -13.61
N LYS A 195 11.29 -10.97 -14.64
CA LYS A 195 11.53 -12.06 -15.61
C LYS A 195 12.15 -13.28 -14.94
N TYR A 196 13.15 -13.10 -14.07
CA TYR A 196 13.78 -14.22 -13.36
C TYR A 196 12.79 -14.96 -12.46
N ILE A 197 11.94 -14.22 -11.75
CA ILE A 197 10.89 -14.81 -10.89
C ILE A 197 9.93 -15.68 -11.70
N GLN A 198 9.52 -15.26 -12.91
CA GLN A 198 8.60 -16.03 -13.74
C GLN A 198 9.17 -17.40 -14.16
N PHE A 199 10.49 -17.50 -14.35
CA PHE A 199 11.13 -18.78 -14.68
C PHE A 199 11.17 -19.74 -13.48
N ASP A 200 11.34 -19.23 -12.26
CA ASP A 200 11.42 -20.06 -11.04
C ASP A 200 10.03 -20.57 -10.55
N PHE A 201 8.93 -19.93 -10.97
CA PHE A 201 7.56 -20.41 -10.71
C PHE A 201 7.06 -21.49 -11.69
N LEU A 202 7.83 -21.83 -12.73
CA LEU A 202 7.55 -23.01 -13.54
C LEU A 202 8.08 -24.24 -12.81
N PRO A 203 7.24 -25.23 -12.47
CA PRO A 203 7.74 -26.44 -11.86
C PRO A 203 8.67 -27.13 -12.86
N THR A 204 9.93 -27.36 -12.48
CA THR A 204 10.71 -28.42 -13.11
C THR A 204 9.90 -29.71 -13.00
N PRO A 205 9.55 -30.38 -14.11
CA PRO A 205 8.88 -31.66 -14.02
C PRO A 205 9.93 -32.68 -13.59
N ASP A 206 9.93 -33.07 -12.32
CA ASP A 206 10.51 -34.33 -11.91
C ASP A 206 9.40 -35.22 -11.31
N LEU A 207 8.86 -36.05 -12.19
CA LEU A 207 7.87 -37.09 -11.91
C LEU A 207 8.56 -38.43 -11.56
N SER A 208 9.65 -38.42 -10.79
CA SER A 208 10.38 -39.67 -10.49
C SER A 208 10.66 -39.99 -9.02
N LEU A 209 10.17 -39.20 -8.04
CA LEU A 209 10.28 -39.59 -6.62
C LEU A 209 8.94 -39.46 -5.90
N GLY A 210 8.38 -40.61 -5.52
CA GLY A 210 7.12 -40.73 -4.80
C GLY A 210 7.15 -39.96 -3.48
N TYR A 211 6.31 -38.93 -3.36
CA TYR A 211 6.08 -38.19 -2.12
C TYR A 211 4.62 -38.32 -1.68
N ASP A 212 4.47 -38.63 -0.39
CA ASP A 212 3.23 -38.78 0.38
C ASP A 212 2.30 -37.56 0.19
N GLN A 213 1.02 -37.83 -0.08
CA GLN A 213 0.00 -36.82 -0.44
C GLN A 213 -0.56 -36.02 0.77
N ARG A 214 0.12 -36.02 1.92
CA ARG A 214 -0.33 -35.31 3.13
C ARG A 214 0.36 -33.95 3.33
N ALA A 215 0.23 -33.05 2.37
CA ALA A 215 0.44 -31.60 2.59
C ALA A 215 -0.03 -30.79 1.37
N LYS A 216 -1.34 -30.80 1.08
CA LYS A 216 -1.95 -29.93 0.06
C LYS A 216 -3.17 -29.21 0.63
N GLU A 217 -2.96 -28.41 1.66
CA GLU A 217 -3.87 -27.29 1.93
C GLU A 217 -3.10 -26.00 1.72
N LYS A 218 -3.37 -25.34 0.58
CA LYS A 218 -2.95 -23.95 0.36
C LYS A 218 -3.53 -23.12 1.52
N PRO A 219 -2.73 -22.33 2.25
CA PRO A 219 -3.29 -21.46 3.27
C PRO A 219 -4.29 -20.53 2.59
N SER A 220 -5.52 -20.54 3.11
CA SER A 220 -6.58 -19.66 2.63
C SER A 220 -6.09 -18.21 2.67
N ILE A 221 -6.50 -17.39 1.69
CA ILE A 221 -6.22 -15.94 1.67
C ILE A 221 -6.59 -15.28 3.02
N MET A 222 -7.57 -15.84 3.72
CA MET A 222 -7.99 -15.40 5.04
C MET A 222 -6.95 -15.68 6.15
N MET A 223 -6.12 -16.72 6.00
CA MET A 223 -5.01 -17.06 6.91
C MET A 223 -3.81 -16.14 6.67
N LEU A 224 -3.48 -15.84 5.40
CA LEU A 224 -2.44 -14.87 5.05
C LEU A 224 -2.80 -13.46 5.54
N ALA A 225 -4.06 -13.04 5.39
CA ALA A 225 -4.54 -11.76 5.91
C ALA A 225 -4.52 -11.70 7.45
N LYS A 226 -4.73 -12.83 8.14
CA LYS A 226 -4.62 -12.92 9.61
C LYS A 226 -3.17 -12.82 10.08
N LEU A 227 -2.23 -13.49 9.40
CA LEU A 227 -0.80 -13.41 9.71
C LEU A 227 -0.25 -12.00 9.49
N ALA A 228 -0.62 -11.35 8.38
CA ALA A 228 -0.25 -9.97 8.11
C ALA A 228 -0.83 -8.99 9.15
N ASN A 229 -2.08 -9.19 9.60
CA ASN A 229 -2.68 -8.36 10.65
C ASN A 229 -2.04 -8.59 12.03
N ALA A 230 -1.65 -9.83 12.36
CA ALA A 230 -0.97 -10.14 13.61
C ALA A 230 0.42 -9.47 13.65
N LYS A 231 1.22 -9.63 12.60
CA LYS A 231 2.52 -8.93 12.47
C LYS A 231 2.38 -7.40 12.51
N LYS A 232 1.30 -6.85 11.92
CA LYS A 232 1.00 -5.41 11.98
C LYS A 232 0.64 -4.93 13.39
N GLN A 233 -0.06 -5.74 14.18
CA GLN A 233 -0.36 -5.41 15.58
C GLN A 233 0.90 -5.44 16.44
N ASP A 234 1.78 -6.43 16.25
CA ASP A 234 3.06 -6.51 16.95
C ASP A 234 3.99 -5.33 16.58
N TYR A 235 4.03 -4.94 15.31
CA TYR A 235 4.77 -3.75 14.88
C TYR A 235 4.24 -2.47 15.54
N ASN A 236 2.92 -2.26 15.55
CA ASN A 236 2.32 -1.09 16.19
C ASN A 236 2.55 -1.07 17.70
N ASN A 237 2.58 -2.23 18.36
CA ASN A 237 2.81 -2.32 19.80
C ASN A 237 4.27 -2.12 20.20
N ASN A 238 5.22 -2.50 19.35
CA ASN A 238 6.66 -2.43 19.65
C ASN A 238 7.32 -1.10 19.27
N TYR A 239 6.74 -0.34 18.34
CA TYR A 239 7.35 0.89 17.83
C TYR A 239 6.56 2.17 18.14
N PHE A 240 5.36 2.05 18.71
CA PHE A 240 4.48 3.20 18.95
C PHE A 240 3.81 3.22 20.34
N ASN A 241 4.40 2.53 21.33
CA ASN A 241 4.13 2.73 22.76
C ASN A 241 5.30 3.44 23.44
#